data_AF-A0A662U9T1-F1
#
_entry.id   AF-A0A662U9T1-F1
#
_cell.length_a   1.000
_cell.length_b   1.000
_cell.length_c   1.000
_cell.angle_alpha   90.00
_cell.angle_beta   90.00
_cell.angle_gamma   90.00
#
_symmetry.space_group_name_H-M   'P 1'
#
loop_
_entity.id
_entity.type
_entity.pdbx_description
1 polymer ?
#
loop_
_entity_poly.entity_id
_entity_poly.type
_entity_poly.pdbx_seq_one_letter_code
_entity_poly.pdbx_strand_id
1 'polypeptide(L)'
;MPVLFRCSGCGTIIYRFERVGQDCFGLPTPSELLAMFNGRCPACGKKLKLPSIDDIIITGRVREVIMRRISQHKVELDESLLHPASIHEGTLRTASVSQ
;
A
#
# COMPACT_ATOMS: atom_id res chain seq x y z
N MET A 1 -9.20 3.11 -7.95
CA MET A 1 -8.06 2.58 -7.18
C MET A 1 -8.53 2.49 -5.75
N PRO A 2 -8.74 1.28 -5.19
CA PRO A 2 -9.30 1.18 -3.86
C PRO A 2 -8.26 1.61 -2.82
N VAL A 3 -8.68 2.36 -1.80
CA VAL A 3 -7.84 2.68 -0.64
C VAL A 3 -8.30 1.81 0.51
N LEU A 4 -7.37 1.08 1.12
CA LEU A 4 -7.64 0.17 2.22
C LEU A 4 -6.99 0.70 3.49
N PHE A 5 -7.79 0.85 4.55
CA PHE A 5 -7.28 1.13 5.88
C PHE A 5 -7.23 -0.18 6.64
N ARG A 6 -6.05 -0.51 7.17
CA ARG A 6 -5.78 -1.77 7.88
C ARG A 6 -5.35 -1.48 9.31
N CYS A 7 -5.79 -2.33 10.23
CA CYS A 7 -5.31 -2.27 11.60
C CYS A 7 -3.83 -2.67 11.66
N SER A 8 -2.97 -1.83 12.25
CA SER A 8 -1.55 -2.14 12.50
C SER A 8 -1.32 -3.23 13.55
N GLY A 9 -2.38 -3.69 14.23
CA GLY A 9 -2.31 -4.80 15.19
C GLY A 9 -2.53 -6.16 14.53
N CYS A 10 -3.72 -6.36 13.96
CA CYS A 10 -4.15 -7.65 13.43
C CYS A 10 -4.20 -7.72 11.90
N GLY A 11 -3.94 -6.61 11.19
CA GLY A 11 -3.96 -6.56 9.73
C GLY A 11 -5.36 -6.54 9.10
N THR A 12 -6.43 -6.67 9.88
CA THR A 12 -7.82 -6.59 9.42
C THR A 12 -8.10 -5.27 8.71
N ILE A 13 -8.78 -5.33 7.57
CA ILE A 13 -9.26 -4.14 6.85
C ILE A 13 -10.40 -3.56 7.68
N ILE A 14 -10.20 -2.35 8.20
CA ILE A 14 -11.19 -1.63 9.00
C ILE A 14 -12.10 -0.76 8.13
N TYR A 15 -11.59 -0.30 6.99
CA TYR A 15 -12.37 0.48 6.03
C TYR A 15 -11.84 0.29 4.61
N ARG A 16 -12.77 0.20 3.66
CA ARG A 16 -12.49 0.08 2.22
C ARG A 16 -13.15 1.23 1.49
N PHE A 17 -12.35 2.08 0.87
CA PHE A 17 -12.83 3.07 -0.08
C PHE A 17 -12.85 2.47 -1.48
N GLU A 18 -14.06 2.30 -2.04
CA GLU A 18 -14.28 1.77 -3.38
C GLU A 18 -14.63 2.86 -4.38
N ARG A 19 -15.55 3.76 -3.99
CA ARG A 19 -16.09 4.81 -4.85
C ARG A 19 -16.50 6.04 -4.06
N VAL A 20 -16.51 7.19 -4.73
CA VAL A 20 -17.05 8.44 -4.17
C VAL A 20 -18.55 8.29 -3.91
N GLY A 21 -19.03 8.82 -2.78
CA GLY A 21 -20.44 8.78 -2.40
C GLY A 21 -20.90 7.48 -1.74
N GLN A 22 -19.98 6.62 -1.29
CA GLN A 22 -20.31 5.43 -0.49
C GLN A 22 -20.78 5.81 0.93
N ASP A 23 -19.92 6.52 1.65
CA ASP A 23 -20.07 6.86 3.07
C ASP A 23 -19.80 8.36 3.30
N CYS A 24 -19.01 8.98 2.41
CA CYS A 24 -18.66 10.39 2.43
C CYS A 24 -18.42 10.91 0.99
N PHE A 25 -18.43 12.23 0.85
CA PHE A 25 -18.20 12.91 -0.43
C PHE A 25 -16.77 12.74 -0.98
N GLY A 26 -15.85 12.14 -0.21
CA GLY A 26 -14.46 11.95 -0.57
C GLY A 26 -13.80 10.77 0.14
N LEU A 27 -12.47 10.72 0.13
CA LEU A 27 -11.71 9.73 0.89
C LEU A 27 -11.61 10.22 2.35
N PRO A 28 -12.06 9.43 3.35
CA PRO A 28 -11.95 9.85 4.73
C PRO A 28 -10.48 9.88 5.15
N THR A 29 -10.14 10.90 5.94
CA THR A 29 -8.85 11.03 6.59
C THR A 29 -8.69 9.97 7.69
N PRO A 30 -7.45 9.60 8.06
CA PRO A 30 -7.22 8.69 9.18
C PRO A 30 -7.86 9.17 10.49
N SER A 31 -7.92 10.49 10.73
CA SER A 31 -8.54 11.09 11.91
C SER A 31 -10.06 10.84 11.95
N GLU A 32 -10.73 10.98 10.80
CA GLU A 32 -12.17 10.69 10.69
C GLU A 32 -12.47 9.21 10.94
N LEU A 33 -11.64 8.30 10.42
CA LEU A 33 -11.77 6.88 10.71
C LEU A 33 -11.54 6.55 12.19
N LEU A 34 -10.58 7.22 12.84
CA LEU A 34 -10.39 7.09 14.29
C LEU A 34 -11.66 7.49 15.05
N ALA A 35 -12.29 8.61 14.68
CA ALA A 35 -13.54 9.06 15.30
C ALA A 35 -14.68 8.06 15.07
N MET A 36 -14.83 7.56 13.83
CA MET A 36 -15.87 6.61 13.44
C MET A 36 -15.80 5.28 14.21
N PHE A 37 -14.60 4.81 14.55
CA PHE A 37 -14.39 3.56 15.29
C PHE A 37 -14.07 3.78 16.79
N ASN A 38 -14.39 4.95 17.36
CA ASN A 38 -14.10 5.30 18.75
C ASN A 38 -12.63 5.05 19.16
N GLY A 39 -11.71 5.21 18.21
CA GLY A 39 -10.27 5.00 18.39
C GLY A 39 -9.84 3.56 18.64
N ARG A 40 -10.69 2.54 18.37
CA ARG A 40 -10.35 1.13 18.59
C ARG A 40 -10.64 0.27 17.36
N CYS A 41 -9.83 -0.76 17.16
CA CYS A 41 -10.07 -1.73 16.10
C CYS A 41 -11.31 -2.57 16.44
N PRO A 42 -12.29 -2.70 15.53
CA PRO A 42 -13.49 -3.50 15.77
C PRO A 42 -13.20 -5.00 15.85
N ALA A 43 -12.08 -5.47 15.29
CA ALA A 43 -11.72 -6.88 15.26
C ALA A 43 -10.89 -7.33 16.48
N CYS A 44 -9.87 -6.56 16.88
CA CYS A 44 -8.95 -6.96 17.96
C CYS A 44 -8.95 -6.03 19.18
N GLY A 45 -9.74 -4.95 19.17
CA GLY A 45 -9.82 -3.99 20.27
C GLY A 45 -8.60 -3.08 20.46
N LYS A 46 -7.51 -3.26 19.70
CA LYS A 46 -6.30 -2.43 19.78
C LYS A 46 -6.64 -0.96 19.51
N LYS A 47 -6.06 -0.06 20.30
CA LYS A 47 -6.17 1.39 20.09
C LYS A 47 -5.56 1.77 18.73
N LEU A 48 -6.39 2.37 17.87
CA LEU A 48 -5.94 2.89 16.57
C LEU A 48 -5.10 4.16 16.79
N LYS A 49 -4.11 4.36 15.92
CA LYS A 49 -3.23 5.53 15.91
C LYS A 49 -3.24 6.12 14.51
N LEU A 50 -2.88 7.40 14.42
CA LEU A 50 -2.63 8.02 13.12
C LEU A 50 -1.42 7.34 12.46
N PRO A 51 -1.52 6.96 11.17
CA PRO A 51 -0.41 6.37 10.44
C PRO A 51 0.67 7.41 10.16
N SER A 52 1.94 6.97 10.09
CA SER A 52 3.03 7.77 9.53
C SER A 52 3.14 7.54 8.01
N ILE A 53 4.09 8.23 7.37
CA ILE A 53 4.39 8.03 5.95
C ILE A 53 4.86 6.59 5.69
N ASP A 54 5.60 6.00 6.62
CA ASP A 54 6.15 4.65 6.49
C ASP A 54 5.07 3.54 6.51
N ASP A 55 3.89 3.85 7.06
CA ASP A 55 2.75 2.92 7.08
C ASP A 55 2.00 2.87 5.73
N ILE A 56 2.28 3.79 4.81
CA ILE A 56 1.57 3.91 3.53
C ILE A 56 2.21 3.01 2.49
N ILE A 57 1.47 1.99 2.06
CA ILE A 57 1.93 1.04 1.04
C ILE A 57 1.15 1.27 -0.26
N ILE A 58 1.86 1.66 -1.31
CA ILE A 58 1.30 1.80 -2.66
C ILE A 58 1.66 0.56 -3.48
N THR A 59 0.67 -0.28 -3.74
CA THR A 59 0.85 -1.46 -4.59
C THR A 59 0.30 -1.18 -5.99
N GLY A 60 1.20 -1.14 -6.98
CA GLY A 60 0.81 -1.12 -8.39
C GLY A 60 0.45 -2.52 -8.92
N ARG A 61 -0.34 -2.58 -10.01
CA ARG A 61 -0.72 -3.83 -10.70
C ARG A 61 0.48 -4.70 -11.09
N VAL A 62 1.63 -4.08 -11.35
CA VAL A 62 2.85 -4.79 -11.78
C VAL A 62 3.33 -5.78 -10.73
N ARG A 63 3.23 -5.47 -9.42
CA ARG A 63 3.67 -6.38 -8.35
C ARG A 63 2.81 -7.65 -8.29
N GLU A 64 1.50 -7.54 -8.50
CA GLU A 64 0.59 -8.69 -8.55
C GLU A 64 0.86 -9.56 -9.78
N VAL A 65 1.09 -8.94 -10.95
CA VAL A 65 1.45 -9.67 -12.18
C VAL A 65 2.80 -10.37 -12.04
N ILE A 66 3.81 -9.70 -11.47
CA ILE A 66 5.13 -10.30 -11.20
C ILE A 66 5.01 -11.43 -10.18
N MET A 67 4.30 -11.24 -9.06
CA MET A 67 4.11 -12.29 -8.06
C MET A 67 3.33 -13.49 -8.61
N ARG A 68 2.34 -13.29 -9.49
CA ARG A 68 1.68 -14.39 -10.21
C ARG A 68 2.64 -15.16 -11.11
N ARG A 69 3.53 -14.48 -11.84
CA ARG A 69 4.56 -15.15 -12.66
C ARG A 69 5.59 -15.90 -11.82
N ILE A 70 6.04 -15.31 -10.71
CA ILE A 70 7.00 -15.94 -9.80
C ILE A 70 6.38 -17.17 -9.13
N SER A 71 5.13 -17.10 -8.67
CA SER A 71 4.44 -18.26 -8.08
C SER A 71 4.20 -19.39 -9.08
N GLN A 72 4.02 -19.07 -10.37
CA GLN A 72 3.98 -20.06 -11.46
C GLN A 72 5.36 -20.69 -11.72
N HIS A 73 6.45 -19.93 -11.56
CA HIS A 73 7.82 -20.41 -11.75
C HIS A 73 8.49 -20.99 -10.50
N LYS A 74 7.89 -20.88 -9.30
CA LYS A 74 8.46 -21.36 -8.03
C LYS A 74 8.50 -22.90 -7.90
N VAL A 75 8.11 -23.63 -8.94
CA VAL A 75 8.33 -25.09 -9.05
C VAL A 75 9.75 -25.41 -9.54
N GLU A 76 10.51 -24.44 -10.08
CA GLU A 76 11.88 -24.66 -10.56
C GLU A 76 12.78 -23.43 -10.33
N LEU A 77 13.20 -23.10 -9.09
CA LEU A 77 14.42 -22.29 -8.89
C LEU A 77 14.87 -22.24 -7.42
N ASP A 78 15.42 -23.35 -6.94
CA ASP A 78 16.38 -23.36 -5.85
C ASP A 78 17.74 -23.71 -6.48
N GLU A 79 18.48 -22.72 -7.01
CA GLU A 79 19.92 -22.85 -7.40
C GLU A 79 20.55 -21.65 -8.16
N SER A 80 19.99 -20.42 -8.17
CA SER A 80 20.63 -19.36 -9.00
C SER A 80 20.69 -17.92 -8.47
N LEU A 81 20.29 -17.64 -7.24
CA LEU A 81 20.33 -16.26 -6.70
C LEU A 81 21.51 -15.95 -5.75
N LEU A 82 22.59 -16.74 -5.80
CA LEU A 82 23.83 -16.42 -5.09
C LEU A 82 24.78 -15.52 -5.89
N HIS A 83 24.35 -14.48 -6.61
CA HIS A 83 25.29 -13.43 -7.07
C HIS A 83 24.63 -12.04 -7.10
N PRO A 84 25.21 -11.02 -6.41
CA PRO A 84 24.76 -9.64 -6.49
C PRO A 84 25.43 -8.93 -7.68
N ALA A 85 24.64 -8.36 -8.59
CA ALA A 85 25.12 -7.48 -9.65
C ALA A 85 24.37 -6.15 -9.67
N SER A 86 25.16 -5.10 -9.81
CA SER A 86 24.98 -3.70 -9.52
C SER A 86 24.44 -2.85 -10.67
N ILE A 87 23.91 -1.67 -10.30
CA ILE A 87 23.85 -0.39 -11.04
C ILE A 87 22.81 -0.28 -12.17
N HIS A 88 22.08 0.85 -12.16
CA HIS A 88 21.94 1.75 -13.32
C HIS A 88 21.48 3.14 -12.83
N GLU A 89 22.34 4.13 -13.02
CA GLU A 89 22.09 5.56 -12.83
C GLU A 89 21.09 6.05 -13.89
N GLY A 90 20.03 6.74 -13.45
CA GLY A 90 19.08 7.41 -14.33
C GLY A 90 19.35 8.91 -14.39
N THR A 91 19.86 9.40 -15.53
CA THR A 91 20.06 10.83 -15.80
C THR A 91 18.71 11.56 -15.93
N LEU A 92 18.41 12.48 -15.01
CA LEU A 92 17.26 13.38 -15.11
C LEU A 92 17.55 14.49 -16.12
N ARG A 93 16.77 14.56 -17.20
CA ARG A 93 16.75 15.72 -18.10
C ARG A 93 15.67 16.69 -17.64
N THR A 94 16.07 17.82 -17.07
CA THR A 94 15.17 18.95 -16.83
C THR A 94 15.06 19.78 -18.11
N ALA A 95 13.83 19.99 -18.58
CA ALA A 95 13.55 20.94 -19.66
C ALA A 95 13.15 22.28 -19.04
N SER A 96 13.95 23.31 -19.27
CA SER A 96 13.64 24.70 -18.91
C SER A 96 12.86 25.36 -20.04
N VAL A 97 11.69 25.92 -19.73
CA VAL A 97 10.88 26.75 -20.64
C VAL A 97 11.18 28.21 -20.34
N SER A 98 11.63 28.96 -21.35
CA SER A 98 11.78 30.42 -21.28
C SER A 98 10.49 31.08 -21.79
N GLN A 99 10.01 32.10 -21.07
CA GLN A 99 8.91 32.98 -21.48
C GLN A 99 9.38 34.02 -22.49
#